data_AF-H2ERM5-F1
#
_entry.id   AF-H2ERM5-F1
#
_cell.length_a   1.000
_cell.length_b   1.000
_cell.length_c   1.000
_cell.angle_alpha   90.00
_cell.angle_beta   90.00
_cell.angle_gamma   90.00
#
_symmetry.space_group_name_H-M   'P 1'
#
loop_
_entity.id
_entity.type
_entity.pdbx_description
1 polymer ?
#
loop_
_entity_poly.entity_id
_entity_poly.type
_entity_poly.pdbx_seq_one_letter_code
_entity_poly.pdbx_strand_id
1 'polypeptide(L)'
;NHGGCGNVQPAVRQAALQLKAAFDVAQEDGPKKRETTPITPEMAHGILRRISEQDIRNMGLNSDYARPEWMILTVLPVPPPPVRPSISMDGTGTGMRNEDDLTYKLGDIIRANGNVKQAIREGSP
;
A
#
# COMPACT_ATOMS: atom_id res chain seq x y z
N ASN A 1 -25.59 -3.49 21.32
CA ASN A 1 -24.56 -2.43 21.34
C ASN A 1 -23.17 -3.06 21.32
N HIS A 2 -22.47 -3.07 20.18
CA HIS A 2 -21.14 -3.68 20.00
C HIS A 2 -19.97 -2.83 20.55
N GLY A 3 -20.20 -1.94 21.53
CA GLY A 3 -19.12 -1.14 22.15
C GLY A 3 -18.36 -0.16 21.24
N GLY A 4 -18.92 0.21 20.08
CA GLY A 4 -18.24 1.07 19.10
C GLY A 4 -18.13 2.55 19.49
N CYS A 5 -17.26 3.29 18.79
CA CYS A 5 -16.98 4.72 19.04
C CYS A 5 -18.05 5.70 18.51
N GLY A 6 -19.08 5.21 17.80
CA GLY A 6 -20.17 6.04 17.26
C GLY A 6 -19.86 6.79 15.96
N ASN A 7 -18.63 6.68 15.43
CA ASN A 7 -18.29 7.29 14.14
C ASN A 7 -19.02 6.63 12.97
N VAL A 8 -19.41 7.45 11.99
CA VAL A 8 -20.04 6.99 10.75
C VAL A 8 -19.05 6.19 9.91
N GLN A 9 -19.47 5.01 9.45
CA GLN A 9 -18.69 4.19 8.53
C GLN A 9 -18.83 4.71 7.10
N PRO A 10 -17.73 5.04 6.41
CA PRO A 10 -17.80 5.47 5.02
C PRO A 10 -18.13 4.33 4.08
N ALA A 11 -18.73 4.66 2.93
CA ALA A 11 -18.76 3.76 1.79
C ALA A 11 -17.38 3.77 1.10
N VAL A 12 -16.61 2.70 1.26
CA VAL A 12 -15.31 2.54 0.60
C VAL A 12 -15.51 2.32 -0.90
N ARG A 13 -14.81 3.09 -1.73
CA ARG A 13 -14.83 3.00 -3.19
C ARG A 13 -13.41 2.84 -3.71
N GLN A 14 -13.21 1.91 -4.64
CA GLN A 14 -11.95 1.76 -5.36
C GLN A 14 -11.98 2.56 -6.65
N ALA A 15 -10.92 3.31 -6.92
CA ALA A 15 -10.68 3.99 -8.18
C ALA A 15 -9.22 3.75 -8.60
N ALA A 16 -9.02 2.94 -9.65
CA ALA A 16 -7.70 2.44 -10.05
C ALA A 16 -6.94 1.82 -8.85
N LEU A 17 -5.78 2.38 -8.50
CA LEU A 17 -4.91 1.95 -7.41
C LEU A 17 -5.18 2.69 -6.08
N GLN A 18 -6.27 3.44 -5.98
CA GLN A 18 -6.61 4.24 -4.80
C GLN A 18 -7.94 3.79 -4.17
N LEU A 19 -8.00 3.87 -2.85
CA LEU A 19 -9.24 3.73 -2.08
C LEU A 19 -9.72 5.11 -1.62
N LYS A 20 -11.04 5.32 -1.65
CA LYS A 20 -11.69 6.55 -1.21
C LYS A 20 -12.81 6.23 -0.23
N ALA A 21 -12.84 6.91 0.90
CA ALA A 21 -13.95 6.92 1.85
C ALA A 21 -14.99 7.92 1.35
N ALA A 22 -16.23 7.47 1.10
CA ALA A 22 -17.33 8.34 0.71
C ALA A 22 -18.34 8.48 1.84
N PHE A 23 -18.67 9.72 2.20
CA PHE A 23 -19.65 10.08 3.22
C PHE A 23 -20.81 10.84 2.57
N ASP A 24 -22.04 10.52 2.99
CA ASP A 24 -23.21 11.30 2.62
C ASP A 24 -23.50 12.30 3.74
N VAL A 25 -23.19 13.57 3.49
CA VAL A 25 -23.36 14.65 4.46
C VAL A 25 -24.69 15.34 4.18
N ALA A 26 -25.56 15.38 5.19
CA ALA A 26 -26.79 16.17 5.11
C ALA A 26 -26.42 17.66 5.18
N GLN A 27 -26.89 18.46 4.22
CA GLN A 27 -26.83 19.91 4.29
C GLN A 27 -28.12 20.45 4.91
N GLU A 28 -28.03 21.57 5.64
CA GLU A 28 -29.17 22.16 6.35
C GLU A 28 -30.31 22.58 5.39
N ASP A 29 -30.00 22.95 4.14
CA ASP A 29 -30.98 23.43 3.15
C ASP A 29 -30.81 22.82 1.74
N GLY A 30 -30.49 21.52 1.64
CA GLY A 30 -30.29 20.91 0.31
C GLY A 30 -30.18 19.39 0.25
N PRO A 31 -30.09 18.82 -0.97
CA PRO A 31 -29.85 17.39 -1.15
C PRO A 31 -28.52 16.99 -0.51
N LYS A 32 -28.44 15.74 -0.02
CA LYS A 32 -27.22 15.19 0.60
C LYS A 32 -26.01 15.37 -0.34
N LYS A 33 -24.96 16.01 0.15
CA LYS A 33 -23.70 16.15 -0.58
C LYS A 33 -22.83 14.94 -0.28
N ARG A 34 -22.29 14.32 -1.33
CA ARG A 34 -21.35 13.23 -1.19
C ARG A 34 -19.93 13.78 -1.14
N GLU A 35 -19.26 13.57 -0.02
CA GLU A 35 -17.86 13.95 0.18
C GLU A 35 -16.97 12.73 0.08
N THR A 36 -15.83 12.86 -0.58
CA THR A 36 -14.88 11.74 -0.76
C THR A 36 -13.49 12.13 -0.29
N THR A 37 -12.91 11.32 0.58
CA THR A 37 -11.55 11.51 1.11
C THR A 37 -10.70 10.29 0.74
N PRO A 38 -9.45 10.44 0.30
CA PRO A 38 -8.58 9.30 0.04
C PRO A 38 -8.31 8.52 1.34
N ILE A 39 -8.30 7.19 1.24
CA ILE A 39 -7.80 6.30 2.30
C ILE A 39 -6.34 6.01 1.94
N THR A 40 -5.41 6.65 2.64
CA THR A 40 -3.98 6.44 2.39
C THR A 40 -3.53 5.07 2.92
N PRO A 41 -2.45 4.48 2.39
CA PRO A 41 -1.89 3.24 2.93
C PRO A 41 -1.51 3.36 4.42
N GLU A 42 -1.02 4.52 4.86
CA GLU A 42 -0.70 4.78 6.26
C GLU A 42 -1.94 4.75 7.15
N MET A 43 -3.04 5.39 6.73
CA MET A 43 -4.32 5.34 7.45
C MET A 43 -4.82 3.91 7.55
N ALA A 44 -4.83 3.17 6.44
CA ALA A 44 -5.25 1.78 6.41
C ALA A 44 -4.40 0.91 7.35
N HIS A 45 -3.07 1.00 7.25
CA HIS A 45 -2.14 0.27 8.12
C HIS A 45 -2.39 0.58 9.61
N GLY A 46 -2.60 1.85 9.96
CA GLY A 46 -2.91 2.26 11.33
C GLY A 46 -4.24 1.74 11.85
N ILE A 47 -5.26 1.56 10.99
CA ILE A 47 -6.53 0.94 11.36
C ILE A 47 -6.36 -0.57 11.52
N LEU A 48 -5.77 -1.25 10.53
CA LEU A 48 -5.64 -2.71 10.50
C LEU A 48 -4.80 -3.24 11.67
N ARG A 49 -3.72 -2.54 12.06
CA ARG A 49 -2.88 -2.94 13.20
C ARG A 49 -3.61 -2.92 14.55
N ARG A 50 -4.68 -2.11 14.68
CA ARG A 50 -5.46 -1.98 15.91
C ARG A 50 -6.55 -3.05 16.06
N ILE A 51 -6.77 -3.85 15.03
CA ILE A 51 -7.75 -4.94 15.09
C ILE A 51 -7.24 -6.00 16.08
N SER A 52 -8.12 -6.40 17.01
CA SER A 52 -7.79 -7.40 18.03
C SER A 52 -7.55 -8.78 17.41
N GLU A 53 -6.75 -9.63 18.04
CA GLU A 53 -6.56 -11.01 17.55
C GLU A 53 -7.87 -11.80 17.47
N GLN A 54 -8.80 -11.54 18.39
CA GLN A 54 -10.10 -12.19 18.36
C GLN A 54 -10.88 -11.81 17.11
N ASP A 55 -10.87 -10.52 16.73
CA ASP A 55 -11.51 -10.05 15.51
C ASP A 55 -10.79 -10.56 14.26
N ILE A 56 -9.45 -10.65 14.28
CA ILE A 56 -8.66 -11.27 13.20
C ILE A 56 -9.14 -12.71 12.96
N ARG A 57 -9.30 -13.51 14.02
CA ARG A 57 -9.82 -14.88 13.92
C ARG A 57 -11.27 -14.90 13.42
N ASN A 58 -12.13 -14.01 13.93
CA ASN A 58 -13.52 -13.90 13.50
C ASN A 58 -13.66 -13.54 12.01
N MET A 59 -12.72 -12.77 11.45
CA MET A 59 -12.63 -12.44 10.03
C MET A 59 -12.08 -13.60 9.17
N GLY A 60 -11.67 -14.72 9.77
CA GLY A 60 -11.08 -15.86 9.06
C GLY A 60 -9.59 -15.71 8.75
N LEU A 61 -8.89 -14.79 9.42
CA LEU A 61 -7.45 -14.58 9.30
C LEU A 61 -6.69 -15.24 10.47
N ASN A 62 -5.36 -15.31 10.33
CA ASN A 62 -4.47 -15.90 11.33
C ASN A 62 -3.52 -14.83 11.90
N SER A 63 -3.43 -14.73 13.23
CA SER A 63 -2.59 -13.74 13.93
C SER A 63 -1.09 -13.94 13.75
N ASP A 64 -0.65 -15.15 13.44
CA ASP A 64 0.76 -15.52 13.41
C ASP A 64 1.32 -15.53 11.99
N TYR A 65 0.47 -15.80 11.00
CA TYR A 65 0.87 -15.98 9.60
C TYR A 65 0.22 -15.00 8.61
N ALA A 66 -0.90 -14.37 8.96
CA ALA A 66 -1.70 -13.59 8.02
C ALA A 66 -2.37 -12.38 8.70
N ARG A 67 -1.58 -11.56 9.41
CA ARG A 67 -2.12 -10.34 10.01
C ARG A 67 -2.52 -9.34 8.94
N PRO A 68 -3.67 -8.66 9.09
CA PRO A 68 -4.21 -7.82 8.05
C PRO A 68 -3.33 -6.61 7.71
N GLU A 69 -2.61 -6.05 8.68
CA GLU A 69 -1.71 -4.92 8.41
C GLU A 69 -0.53 -5.30 7.50
N TRP A 70 -0.18 -6.58 7.38
CA TRP A 70 0.89 -7.05 6.48
C TRP A 70 0.51 -6.99 5.00
N MET A 71 -0.78 -6.78 4.70
CA MET A 71 -1.22 -6.50 3.32
C MET A 71 -0.74 -5.13 2.82
N ILE A 72 -0.31 -4.23 3.72
CA ILE A 72 0.30 -2.95 3.36
C ILE A 72 1.83 -3.10 3.38
N LEU A 73 2.45 -2.95 2.20
CA LEU A 73 3.90 -3.08 2.04
C LEU A 73 4.64 -1.88 2.65
N THR A 74 5.32 -2.09 3.78
CA THR A 74 6.26 -1.12 4.37
C THR A 74 7.72 -1.44 4.08
N VAL A 75 8.02 -2.73 3.84
CA VAL A 75 9.32 -3.24 3.45
C VAL A 75 9.13 -4.14 2.23
N LEU A 76 9.79 -3.81 1.12
CA LEU A 76 9.75 -4.61 -0.09
C LEU A 76 10.96 -5.56 -0.11
N PRO A 77 10.77 -6.89 -0.06
CA PRO A 77 11.88 -7.83 -0.15
C PRO A 77 12.51 -7.78 -1.54
N VAL A 78 13.84 -7.79 -1.60
CA VAL A 78 14.59 -7.86 -2.87
C VAL A 78 15.01 -9.31 -3.11
N PRO A 79 14.55 -9.94 -4.21
CA PRO A 79 14.90 -11.33 -4.50
C PRO A 79 16.39 -11.49 -4.84
N PRO A 80 17.00 -12.64 -4.51
CA PRO A 80 18.40 -12.92 -4.80
C PRO A 80 18.63 -13.15 -6.31
N PRO A 81 19.89 -13.05 -6.81
CA PRO A 81 20.22 -13.18 -8.23
C PRO A 81 19.66 -14.42 -8.96
N PRO A 82 19.56 -15.61 -8.35
CA PRO A 82 18.96 -16.76 -9.02
C PRO A 82 17.49 -16.56 -9.43
N VAL A 83 16.77 -15.67 -8.76
CA VAL A 83 15.36 -15.31 -9.04
C VAL A 83 15.28 -14.11 -9.99
N ARG A 84 16.40 -13.42 -10.24
CA ARG A 84 16.53 -12.28 -11.17
C ARG A 84 17.80 -12.43 -12.04
N PRO A 85 17.91 -13.51 -12.85
CA PRO A 85 19.15 -13.88 -13.51
C PRO A 85 19.54 -12.88 -14.62
N SER A 86 20.81 -12.50 -14.69
CA SER A 86 21.31 -11.69 -15.80
C SER A 86 21.84 -12.56 -16.95
N ILE A 87 21.67 -12.08 -18.18
CA ILE A 87 22.11 -12.74 -19.41
C ILE A 87 23.33 -11.98 -19.94
N SER A 88 24.47 -12.65 -20.06
CA SER A 88 25.62 -12.13 -20.81
C SER A 88 25.54 -12.55 -22.27
N MET A 89 25.57 -11.60 -23.21
CA MET A 89 25.40 -11.88 -24.64
C MET A 89 26.48 -12.80 -25.22
N ASP A 90 27.71 -12.72 -24.70
CA ASP A 90 28.87 -13.43 -25.26
C ASP A 90 29.32 -14.65 -24.44
N GLY A 91 28.64 -14.97 -23.32
CA GLY A 91 29.01 -16.09 -22.43
C GLY A 91 30.38 -15.98 -21.73
N THR A 92 31.21 -15.00 -22.09
CA THR A 92 32.58 -14.78 -21.61
C THR A 92 32.65 -14.00 -20.31
N GLY A 93 31.52 -13.56 -19.74
CA GLY A 93 31.46 -12.78 -18.50
C GLY A 93 32.00 -11.35 -18.59
N THR A 94 32.61 -10.97 -19.72
CA THR A 94 33.26 -9.67 -19.98
C THR A 94 32.49 -8.77 -20.97
N GLY A 95 31.43 -9.28 -21.61
CA GLY A 95 30.57 -8.53 -22.53
C GLY A 95 29.41 -7.78 -21.85
N MET A 96 28.61 -7.04 -22.64
CA MET A 96 27.40 -6.36 -22.15
C MET A 96 26.45 -7.37 -21.48
N ARG A 97 26.04 -7.04 -20.25
CA ARG A 97 25.07 -7.81 -19.48
C ARG A 97 23.69 -7.20 -19.64
N ASN A 98 22.73 -8.01 -20.05
CA ASN A 98 21.31 -7.68 -20.00
C ASN A 98 20.77 -8.21 -18.66
N GLU A 99 20.36 -7.30 -17.80
CA GLU A 99 19.78 -7.67 -16.50
C GLU A 99 18.34 -8.19 -16.68
N ASP A 100 17.84 -8.92 -15.69
CA ASP A 100 16.45 -9.36 -15.65
C ASP A 100 15.46 -8.18 -15.54
N ASP A 101 14.24 -8.32 -16.08
CA ASP A 101 13.18 -7.30 -16.00
C ASP A 101 12.83 -6.93 -14.55
N LEU A 102 12.90 -7.88 -13.60
CA LEU A 102 12.70 -7.59 -12.18
C LEU A 102 13.77 -6.64 -11.66
N THR A 103 15.02 -6.80 -12.09
CA THR A 103 16.12 -5.90 -11.70
C THR A 103 15.87 -4.49 -12.21
N TYR A 104 15.42 -4.34 -13.45
CA TYR A 104 15.06 -3.02 -14.00
C TYR A 104 13.91 -2.36 -13.22
N LYS A 105 12.83 -3.11 -12.93
CA LYS A 105 11.69 -2.56 -12.18
C LYS A 105 12.01 -2.24 -10.72
N LEU A 106 12.86 -3.03 -10.06
CA LEU A 106 13.38 -2.68 -8.75
C LEU A 106 14.19 -1.38 -8.79
N GLY A 107 14.98 -1.16 -9.84
CA GLY A 107 15.70 0.09 -10.08
C GLY A 107 14.75 1.30 -10.18
N ASP A 108 13.65 1.16 -10.94
CA ASP A 108 12.63 2.21 -11.07
C ASP A 108 11.96 2.52 -9.71
N ILE A 109 11.61 1.50 -8.92
CA ILE A 109 11.02 1.64 -7.59
C ILE A 109 11.96 2.39 -6.64
N ILE A 110 13.25 2.02 -6.62
CA ILE A 110 14.24 2.67 -5.76
C ILE A 110 14.41 4.14 -6.13
N ARG A 111 14.45 4.46 -7.42
CA ARG A 111 14.56 5.85 -7.91
C ARG A 111 13.35 6.67 -7.49
N ALA A 112 12.15 6.15 -7.71
CA ALA A 112 10.91 6.84 -7.32
C ALA A 112 10.86 7.09 -5.80
N ASN A 113 11.23 6.09 -4.99
CA ASN A 113 11.27 6.23 -3.54
C ASN A 113 12.33 7.25 -3.07
N GLY A 114 13.49 7.28 -3.73
CA GLY A 114 14.53 8.28 -3.49
C GLY A 114 14.05 9.71 -3.74
N ASN A 115 13.37 9.93 -4.87
CA ASN A 115 12.82 11.23 -5.24
C ASN A 115 11.77 11.71 -4.22
N VAL A 116 10.85 10.83 -3.81
CA VAL A 116 9.83 11.16 -2.78
C VAL A 116 10.50 11.53 -1.45
N LYS A 117 11.51 10.74 -1.02
CA LYS A 117 12.24 11.02 0.23
C LYS A 117 12.99 12.35 0.19
N GLN A 118 13.52 12.73 -0.97
CA GLN A 118 14.15 14.03 -1.18
C GLN A 118 13.13 15.17 -1.13
N ALA A 119 12.01 15.05 -1.85
CA ALA A 119 10.95 16.06 -1.85
C ALA A 119 10.43 16.36 -0.43
N ILE A 120 10.21 15.31 0.38
CA ILE A 120 9.81 15.45 1.78
C ILE A 120 10.86 16.21 2.60
N ARG A 121 12.16 15.94 2.39
CA ARG A 121 13.25 16.65 3.11
C ARG A 121 13.35 18.12 2.74
N GLU A 122 13.08 18.43 1.48
CA GLU A 122 13.14 19.80 0.94
C GLU A 122 11.87 20.61 1.26
N GLY A 123 10.86 19.99 1.89
CA GLY A 123 9.59 20.64 2.19
C GLY A 123 8.74 20.92 0.95
N SER A 124 9.04 20.22 -0.15
CA SER A 124 8.21 20.27 -1.35
C SER A 124 6.94 19.43 -1.13
N PRO A 125 5.77 19.92 -1.59
CA PRO A 125 4.49 19.22 -1.41
C PRO A 125 4.44 17.85 -2.09
#